data_AF-A0A5P9GW99-F1
#
_entry.id   AF-A0A5P9GW99-F1
#
_cell.length_a   1.000
_cell.length_b   1.000
_cell.length_c   1.000
_cell.angle_alpha   90.00
_cell.angle_beta   90.00
_cell.angle_gamma   90.00
#
_symmetry.space_group_name_H-M   'P 1'
#
loop_
_entity.id
_entity.type
_entity.pdbx_description
1 polymer ?
#
loop_
_entity_poly.entity_id
_entity_poly.type
_entity_poly.pdbx_seq_one_letter_code
_entity_poly.pdbx_strand_id
1 'polypeptide(L)'
;MTSDPLSTNLTFACTFLPSIAHICRRIGINRQQFNKYLSGRVRPSRHNMRKICEFFGVTEGELLMEPARFADLIALRRLPGGEVEATPVGPTLRRLNQFSGPLERYCGSYFRYFHSFSNPGCIMRSYARMTRKDGYYLWKNIERDAGPQGGAREVHKYEGLVFFLGERINVVENETTLSSSITQMILYPTYSAGIDYLLGVQTGGPLRLGRKPAASRVVLDYLGQNVDPRRAMAQCGLLKPDQIDPRIAQLVRNEMPPGAWTFEVEQL
;
A
#
# COMPACT_ATOMS: atom_id res chain seq x y z
N MET A 1 -0.56 43.96 25.38
CA MET A 1 -1.64 43.45 24.49
C MET A 1 -1.43 41.96 24.36
N THR A 2 -2.19 41.16 25.10
CA THR A 2 -2.12 39.69 25.05
C THR A 2 -2.54 39.23 23.67
N SER A 3 -1.59 38.78 22.86
CA SER A 3 -1.87 38.20 21.55
C SER A 3 -2.79 37.01 21.75
N ASP A 4 -3.90 36.99 21.02
CA ASP A 4 -4.84 35.88 21.03
C ASP A 4 -4.11 34.60 20.58
N PRO A 5 -3.99 33.57 21.44
CA PRO A 5 -3.18 32.40 21.15
C PRO A 5 -3.78 31.52 20.04
N LEU A 6 -5.06 31.72 19.69
CA LEU A 6 -5.77 30.88 18.71
C LEU A 6 -5.05 30.80 17.37
N SER A 7 -4.69 31.95 16.78
CA SER A 7 -4.10 31.96 15.43
C SER A 7 -2.75 31.25 15.42
N THR A 8 -1.94 31.47 16.45
CA THR A 8 -0.64 30.83 16.66
C THR A 8 -0.81 29.32 16.85
N ASN A 9 -1.69 28.89 17.76
CA ASN A 9 -1.94 27.48 18.06
C ASN A 9 -2.55 26.75 16.86
N LEU A 10 -3.51 27.38 16.16
CA LEU A 10 -4.12 26.82 14.96
C LEU A 10 -3.11 26.70 13.82
N THR A 11 -2.23 27.69 13.64
CA THR A 11 -1.15 27.64 12.66
C THR A 11 -0.17 26.53 13.00
N PHE A 12 0.23 26.41 14.27
CA PHE A 12 1.09 25.33 14.76
C PHE A 12 0.46 23.95 14.49
N ALA A 13 -0.81 23.75 14.84
CA ALA A 13 -1.52 22.51 14.60
C ALA A 13 -1.58 22.14 13.09
N CYS A 14 -1.66 23.14 12.20
CA CYS A 14 -1.65 22.93 10.75
C CYS A 14 -0.30 22.47 10.20
N THR A 15 0.83 22.75 10.87
CA THR A 15 2.17 22.36 10.38
C THR A 15 2.36 20.84 10.29
N PHE A 16 1.57 20.07 11.04
CA PHE A 16 1.63 18.62 11.10
C PHE A 16 0.79 17.90 10.03
N LEU A 17 0.25 18.65 9.06
CA LEU A 17 -0.68 18.14 8.05
C LEU A 17 -0.20 18.48 6.63
N PRO A 18 -0.55 17.69 5.61
CA PRO A 18 0.03 17.82 4.27
C PRO A 18 -0.21 19.17 3.58
N SER A 19 -1.36 19.82 3.81
CA SER A 19 -1.64 21.17 3.32
C SER A 19 -2.90 21.77 3.94
N ILE A 20 -2.98 23.11 3.98
CA ILE A 20 -4.21 23.83 4.37
C ILE A 20 -5.40 23.45 3.47
N ALA A 21 -5.16 23.19 2.19
CA ALA A 21 -6.21 22.77 1.26
C ALA A 21 -6.81 21.40 1.63
N HIS A 22 -5.97 20.47 2.11
CA HIS A 22 -6.42 19.18 2.62
C HIS A 22 -7.28 19.35 3.89
N ILE A 23 -6.87 20.22 4.81
CA ILE A 23 -7.63 20.56 6.04
C ILE A 23 -9.02 21.12 5.70
N CYS A 24 -9.06 22.14 4.84
CA CYS A 24 -10.31 22.83 4.48
C CYS A 24 -11.34 21.86 3.88
N ARG A 25 -10.89 20.89 3.05
CA ARG A 25 -11.76 19.85 2.48
C ARG A 25 -12.33 18.91 3.53
N ARG A 26 -11.53 18.49 4.53
CA ARG A 26 -11.98 17.56 5.58
C ARG A 26 -12.89 18.23 6.62
N ILE A 27 -12.59 19.46 7.02
CA ILE A 27 -13.42 20.21 8.00
C ILE A 27 -14.69 20.77 7.33
N GLY A 28 -14.68 20.94 6.01
CA GLY A 28 -15.78 21.57 5.27
C GLY A 28 -15.90 23.06 5.58
N ILE A 29 -14.75 23.75 5.65
CA ILE A 29 -14.65 25.21 5.81
C ILE A 29 -13.98 25.79 4.56
N ASN A 30 -14.51 26.89 4.04
CA ASN A 30 -13.94 27.56 2.89
C ASN A 30 -12.49 28.02 3.17
N ARG A 31 -11.56 27.77 2.23
CA ARG A 31 -10.13 28.09 2.40
C ARG A 31 -9.85 29.57 2.66
N GLN A 32 -10.57 30.48 2.01
CA GLN A 32 -10.40 31.92 2.26
C GLN A 32 -10.81 32.28 3.69
N GLN A 33 -11.89 31.67 4.18
CA GLN A 33 -12.36 31.85 5.55
C GLN A 33 -11.37 31.24 6.56
N PHE A 34 -10.87 30.04 6.29
CA PHE A 34 -9.89 29.38 7.17
C PHE A 34 -8.57 30.17 7.26
N ASN A 35 -8.09 30.73 6.15
CA ASN A 35 -6.92 31.61 6.15
C ASN A 35 -7.12 32.89 6.99
N LYS A 36 -8.36 33.41 7.09
CA LYS A 36 -8.67 34.52 8.00
C LYS A 36 -8.53 34.13 9.47
N TYR A 37 -8.77 32.86 9.81
CA TYR A 37 -8.55 32.32 11.16
C TYR A 37 -7.06 32.16 11.47
N LEU A 38 -6.29 31.59 10.53
CA LEU A 38 -4.84 31.43 10.68
C LEU A 38 -4.11 32.78 10.83
N SER A 39 -4.57 33.82 10.13
CA SER A 39 -4.03 35.17 10.25
C SER A 39 -4.52 35.94 11.47
N GLY A 40 -5.42 35.36 12.28
CA GLY A 40 -5.99 36.02 13.47
C GLY A 40 -6.92 37.20 13.15
N ARG A 41 -7.28 37.42 11.88
CA ARG A 41 -8.12 38.56 11.46
C ARG A 41 -9.57 38.41 11.91
N VAL A 42 -10.05 37.17 12.01
CA VAL A 42 -11.45 36.86 12.36
C VAL A 42 -11.46 35.64 13.26
N ARG A 43 -12.40 35.60 14.22
CA ARG A 43 -12.66 34.40 15.03
C ARG A 43 -13.58 33.41 14.31
N PRO A 44 -13.35 32.09 14.44
CA PRO A 44 -14.34 31.10 14.03
C PRO A 44 -15.68 31.32 14.76
N SER A 45 -16.80 31.08 14.06
CA SER A 45 -18.10 30.95 14.74
C SER A 45 -18.09 29.73 15.66
N ARG A 46 -19.00 29.63 16.63
CA ARG A 46 -19.09 28.45 17.52
C ARG A 46 -19.17 27.13 16.73
N HIS A 47 -19.93 27.10 15.64
CA HIS A 47 -20.02 25.94 14.74
C HIS A 47 -18.68 25.58 14.10
N ASN A 48 -17.98 26.56 13.55
CA ASN A 48 -16.67 26.34 12.93
C ASN A 48 -15.60 26.03 13.97
N MET A 49 -15.66 26.62 15.16
CA MET A 49 -14.77 26.34 16.27
C MET A 49 -14.89 24.88 16.69
N ARG A 50 -16.12 24.38 16.86
CA ARG A 50 -16.38 22.98 17.17
C ARG A 50 -15.81 22.04 16.11
N LYS A 51 -16.05 22.33 14.82
CA LYS A 51 -15.47 21.54 13.72
C LYS A 51 -13.94 21.53 13.72
N ILE A 52 -13.33 22.66 14.03
CA ILE A 52 -11.86 22.79 14.15
C ILE A 52 -11.36 21.94 15.32
N CYS A 53 -11.99 22.08 16.48
CA CYS A 53 -11.67 21.32 17.69
C CYS A 53 -11.78 19.81 17.47
N GLU A 54 -12.91 19.34 16.91
CA GLU A 54 -13.14 17.93 16.56
C GLU A 54 -12.09 17.40 15.57
N PHE A 55 -11.71 18.19 14.56
CA PHE A 55 -10.72 17.78 13.58
C PHE A 55 -9.30 17.63 14.16
N PHE A 56 -8.93 18.50 15.11
CA PHE A 56 -7.62 18.46 15.75
C PHE A 56 -7.57 17.60 17.01
N GLY A 57 -8.70 17.02 17.45
CA GLY A 57 -8.78 16.22 18.68
C GLY A 57 -8.46 17.05 19.93
N VAL A 58 -8.90 18.31 19.96
CA VAL A 58 -8.68 19.24 21.09
C VAL A 58 -9.98 19.91 21.50
N THR A 59 -10.07 20.38 22.74
CA THR A 59 -11.18 21.24 23.18
C THR A 59 -10.92 22.71 22.83
N GLU A 60 -11.97 23.54 22.85
CA GLU A 60 -11.82 24.99 22.64
C GLU A 60 -10.91 25.63 23.71
N GLY A 61 -11.01 25.17 24.97
CA GLY A 61 -10.15 25.62 26.06
C GLY A 61 -8.68 25.30 25.79
N GLU A 62 -8.39 24.09 25.29
CA GLU A 62 -7.03 23.66 24.92
C GLU A 62 -6.48 24.50 23.76
N LEU A 63 -7.28 24.74 22.72
CA LEU A 63 -6.87 25.52 21.56
C LEU A 63 -6.55 26.99 21.92
N LEU A 64 -7.13 27.51 23.01
CA LEU A 64 -6.92 28.85 23.53
C LEU A 64 -5.87 28.92 24.65
N MET A 65 -5.15 27.82 24.94
CA MET A 65 -4.06 27.82 25.91
C MET A 65 -2.84 28.62 25.43
N GLU A 66 -1.96 28.93 26.38
CA GLU A 66 -0.66 29.55 26.09
C GLU A 66 0.15 28.68 25.09
N PRO A 67 0.77 29.26 24.05
CA PRO A 67 1.29 28.50 22.92
C PRO A 67 2.32 27.43 23.28
N ALA A 68 3.19 27.66 24.28
CA ALA A 68 4.14 26.64 24.72
C ALA A 68 3.41 25.41 25.27
N ARG A 69 2.41 25.61 26.15
CA ARG A 69 1.60 24.50 26.69
C ARG A 69 0.78 23.77 25.63
N PHE A 70 0.24 24.50 24.64
CA PHE A 70 -0.46 23.87 23.52
C PHE A 70 0.48 23.00 22.68
N ALA A 71 1.69 23.50 22.42
CA ALA A 71 2.71 22.74 21.68
C ALA A 71 3.09 21.44 22.40
N ASP A 72 3.31 21.51 23.72
CA ASP A 72 3.61 20.33 24.54
C ASP A 72 2.45 19.32 24.53
N LEU A 73 1.21 19.79 24.68
CA LEU A 73 0.01 18.94 24.63
C LEU A 73 -0.13 18.22 23.29
N ILE A 74 0.04 18.93 22.18
CA ILE A 74 -0.03 18.35 20.82
C ILE A 74 1.12 17.38 20.57
N ALA A 75 2.32 17.67 21.07
CA ALA A 75 3.47 16.77 20.98
C ALA A 75 3.27 15.48 21.80
N LEU A 76 2.73 15.59 23.02
CA LEU A 76 2.44 14.46 23.92
C LEU A 76 1.34 13.56 23.39
N ARG A 77 0.24 14.11 22.84
CA ARG A 77 -0.82 13.34 22.18
C ARG A 77 -0.36 12.60 20.91
N ARG A 78 0.82 12.96 20.38
CA ARG A 78 1.45 12.29 19.23
C ARG A 78 2.61 11.36 19.59
N LEU A 79 2.98 11.18 20.87
CA LEU A 79 3.65 9.94 21.28
C LEU A 79 2.72 8.75 20.93
N PRO A 80 3.28 7.65 20.41
CA PRO A 80 2.71 6.88 19.29
C PRO A 80 1.32 6.31 19.61
N GLY A 81 0.29 7.08 19.26
CA GLY A 81 -1.10 6.69 19.49
C GLY A 81 -2.11 7.70 18.92
N GLY A 82 -1.67 8.55 17.98
CA GLY A 82 -2.51 9.59 17.39
C GLY A 82 -3.78 8.98 16.80
N GLU A 83 -4.92 9.52 17.23
CA GLU A 83 -6.27 9.13 16.86
C GLU A 83 -6.35 8.73 15.40
N VAL A 84 -6.35 7.42 15.24
CA VAL A 84 -7.06 6.67 14.23
C VAL A 84 -8.32 7.48 13.90
N GLU A 85 -8.37 8.11 12.72
CA GLU A 85 -9.67 8.27 12.07
C GLU A 85 -10.34 6.92 12.25
N ALA A 86 -11.48 6.85 12.95
CA ALA A 86 -12.25 5.63 13.16
C ALA A 86 -12.81 5.16 11.81
N THR A 87 -11.91 4.92 10.86
CA THR A 87 -12.15 4.17 9.66
C THR A 87 -12.30 2.73 10.14
N PRO A 88 -13.32 2.01 9.66
CA PRO A 88 -13.46 0.59 9.97
C PRO A 88 -12.23 -0.23 9.56
N VAL A 89 -11.39 0.31 8.67
CA VAL A 89 -10.15 -0.32 8.18
C VAL A 89 -9.01 -0.17 9.18
N GLY A 90 -8.94 0.94 9.93
CA GLY A 90 -7.83 1.25 10.83
C GLY A 90 -7.58 0.17 11.91
N PRO A 91 -8.58 -0.20 12.73
CA PRO A 91 -8.41 -1.19 13.79
C PRO A 91 -7.98 -2.57 13.28
N THR A 92 -8.62 -3.06 12.21
CA THR A 92 -8.30 -4.36 11.62
C THR A 92 -6.89 -4.35 11.05
N LEU A 93 -6.52 -3.31 10.30
CA LEU A 93 -5.19 -3.22 9.69
C LEU A 93 -4.08 -3.12 10.72
N ARG A 94 -4.29 -2.33 11.78
CA ARG A 94 -3.34 -2.25 12.90
C ARG A 94 -3.21 -3.59 13.60
N ARG A 95 -4.32 -4.32 13.81
CA ARG A 95 -4.28 -5.67 14.38
C ARG A 95 -3.46 -6.61 13.51
N LEU A 96 -3.70 -6.65 12.20
CA LEU A 96 -2.91 -7.46 11.27
C LEU A 96 -1.42 -7.10 11.33
N ASN A 97 -1.08 -5.81 11.37
CA ASN A 97 0.31 -5.37 11.49
C ASN A 97 0.93 -5.74 12.85
N GLN A 98 0.18 -5.63 13.94
CA GLN A 98 0.64 -5.97 15.30
C GLN A 98 0.98 -7.45 15.45
N PHE A 99 0.19 -8.34 14.84
CA PHE A 99 0.44 -9.79 14.88
C PHE A 99 1.33 -10.28 13.75
N SER A 100 1.65 -9.43 12.77
CA SER A 100 2.55 -9.79 11.68
C SER A 100 3.98 -9.98 12.22
N GLY A 101 4.59 -11.10 11.86
CA GLY A 101 6.02 -11.31 12.13
C GLY A 101 6.94 -10.44 11.26
N PRO A 102 8.25 -10.47 11.53
CA PRO A 102 9.27 -9.72 10.79
C PRO A 102 9.41 -10.22 9.34
N LEU A 103 9.61 -9.27 8.41
CA LEU A 103 9.79 -9.53 6.98
C LEU A 103 11.01 -8.79 6.41
N GLU A 104 11.88 -8.22 7.25
CA GLU A 104 13.04 -7.43 6.82
C GLU A 104 13.92 -8.22 5.84
N ARG A 105 14.09 -9.51 6.10
CA ARG A 105 14.86 -10.42 5.24
C ARG A 105 14.31 -10.51 3.82
N TYR A 106 12.99 -10.42 3.66
CA TYR A 106 12.30 -10.49 2.37
C TYR A 106 12.18 -9.11 1.70
N CYS A 107 12.68 -8.04 2.32
CA CYS A 107 12.74 -6.75 1.64
C CYS A 107 13.76 -6.78 0.50
N GLY A 108 13.37 -6.22 -0.64
CA GLY A 108 14.15 -6.27 -1.87
C GLY A 108 13.27 -6.26 -3.12
N SER A 109 13.91 -6.46 -4.26
CA SER A 109 13.28 -6.49 -5.57
C SER A 109 13.08 -7.92 -6.05
N TYR A 110 12.02 -8.12 -6.83
CA TYR A 110 11.62 -9.42 -7.34
C TYR A 110 11.19 -9.32 -8.79
N PHE A 111 11.41 -10.38 -9.57
CA PHE A 111 10.54 -10.67 -10.69
C PHE A 111 9.38 -11.54 -10.23
N ARG A 112 8.16 -11.14 -10.54
CA ARG A 112 6.96 -11.95 -10.31
C ARG A 112 6.56 -12.63 -11.61
N TYR A 113 6.37 -13.95 -11.54
CA TYR A 113 5.96 -14.79 -12.66
C TYR A 113 4.65 -15.50 -12.37
N PHE A 114 3.75 -15.49 -13.35
CA PHE A 114 2.50 -16.24 -13.30
C PHE A 114 1.82 -16.34 -14.67
N HIS A 115 0.95 -17.33 -14.86
CA HIS A 115 0.12 -17.38 -16.06
C HIS A 115 -0.86 -16.22 -16.12
N SER A 116 -0.82 -15.47 -17.24
CA SER A 116 -1.68 -14.30 -17.42
C SER A 116 -3.15 -14.71 -17.48
N PHE A 117 -3.98 -14.12 -16.61
CA PHE A 117 -5.42 -14.33 -16.63
C PHE A 117 -6.11 -13.73 -17.87
N SER A 118 -5.51 -12.72 -18.49
CA SER A 118 -6.04 -12.04 -19.68
C SER A 118 -5.51 -12.61 -21.00
N ASN A 119 -4.38 -13.33 -20.97
CA ASN A 119 -3.68 -13.80 -22.16
C ASN A 119 -3.34 -15.30 -22.01
N PRO A 120 -4.27 -16.20 -22.36
CA PRO A 120 -4.09 -17.65 -22.23
C PRO A 120 -2.79 -18.14 -22.88
N GLY A 121 -2.07 -19.02 -22.19
CA GLY A 121 -0.80 -19.59 -22.66
C GLY A 121 0.43 -18.69 -22.44
N CYS A 122 0.24 -17.41 -22.08
CA CYS A 122 1.34 -16.51 -21.75
C CYS A 122 1.60 -16.47 -20.24
N ILE A 123 2.85 -16.18 -19.89
CA ILE A 123 3.33 -15.92 -18.52
C ILE A 123 3.66 -14.44 -18.43
N MET A 124 3.07 -13.76 -17.45
CA MET A 124 3.43 -12.40 -17.11
C MET A 124 4.72 -12.41 -16.29
N ARG A 125 5.71 -11.62 -16.70
CA ARG A 125 6.84 -11.20 -15.86
C ARG A 125 6.67 -9.75 -15.47
N SER A 126 6.45 -9.49 -14.19
CA SER A 126 6.34 -8.14 -13.62
C SER A 126 7.46 -7.84 -12.63
N TYR A 127 7.71 -6.55 -12.38
CA TYR A 127 8.73 -6.10 -11.44
C TYR A 127 8.06 -5.69 -10.14
N ALA A 128 8.45 -6.34 -9.06
CA ALA A 128 7.92 -6.05 -7.74
C ALA A 128 9.02 -5.63 -6.76
N ARG A 129 8.62 -4.90 -5.72
CA ARG A 129 9.49 -4.51 -4.62
C ARG A 129 8.74 -4.57 -3.30
N MET A 130 9.36 -5.23 -2.34
CA MET A 130 8.96 -5.22 -0.94
C MET A 130 9.87 -4.26 -0.16
N THR A 131 9.26 -3.36 0.60
CA THR A 131 9.99 -2.37 1.42
C THR A 131 9.38 -2.25 2.80
N ARG A 132 10.16 -1.78 3.78
CA ARG A 132 9.65 -1.42 5.10
C ARG A 132 9.62 0.10 5.24
N LYS A 133 8.51 0.64 5.73
CA LYS A 133 8.36 2.07 6.04
C LYS A 133 7.41 2.25 7.21
N ASP A 134 7.79 3.08 8.18
CA ASP A 134 6.96 3.45 9.33
C ASP A 134 6.36 2.25 10.10
N GLY A 135 7.11 1.14 10.17
CA GLY A 135 6.65 -0.09 10.84
C GLY A 135 5.73 -0.99 10.00
N TYR A 136 5.46 -0.65 8.74
CA TYR A 136 4.68 -1.44 7.80
C TYR A 136 5.55 -2.02 6.69
N TYR A 137 5.15 -3.19 6.18
CA TYR A 137 5.72 -3.75 4.95
C TYR A 137 4.83 -3.39 3.76
N LEU A 138 5.43 -2.68 2.82
CA LEU A 138 4.78 -2.16 1.63
C LEU A 138 5.17 -2.99 0.42
N TRP A 139 4.20 -3.22 -0.45
CA TRP A 139 4.37 -3.88 -1.72
C TRP A 139 4.15 -2.88 -2.86
N LYS A 140 5.01 -2.96 -3.87
CA LYS A 140 4.79 -2.30 -5.16
C LYS A 140 5.03 -3.29 -6.27
N ASN A 141 4.18 -3.28 -7.29
CA ASN A 141 4.35 -4.11 -8.47
C ASN A 141 4.04 -3.30 -9.74
N ILE A 142 4.81 -3.54 -10.79
CA ILE A 142 4.68 -2.86 -12.09
C ILE A 142 4.61 -3.93 -13.17
N GLU A 143 3.48 -3.96 -13.87
CA GLU A 143 3.29 -4.78 -15.05
C GLU A 143 3.43 -3.92 -16.30
N ARG A 144 4.08 -4.49 -17.31
CA ARG A 144 4.20 -3.87 -18.62
C ARG A 144 3.66 -4.85 -19.63
N ASP A 145 2.72 -4.39 -20.43
CA ASP A 145 2.18 -5.17 -21.53
C ASP A 145 2.44 -4.45 -22.85
N ALA A 146 2.91 -5.17 -23.85
CA ALA A 146 2.93 -4.68 -25.21
C ALA A 146 1.58 -5.08 -25.81
N GLY A 147 0.71 -4.10 -26.05
CA GLY A 147 -0.61 -4.38 -26.61
C GLY A 147 -0.52 -5.30 -27.85
N PRO A 148 -1.56 -6.11 -28.13
CA PRO A 148 -1.52 -7.25 -29.07
C PRO A 148 -1.08 -6.94 -30.51
N GLN A 149 -0.86 -5.67 -30.88
CA GLN A 149 -0.44 -5.22 -32.21
C GLN A 149 0.76 -4.25 -32.19
N GLY A 150 1.62 -4.30 -31.17
CA GLY A 150 2.81 -3.43 -31.12
C GLY A 150 2.49 -1.96 -30.87
N GLY A 151 1.34 -1.68 -30.25
CA GLY A 151 0.93 -0.34 -29.83
C GLY A 151 1.68 0.17 -28.59
N ALA A 152 1.23 1.30 -28.04
CA ALA A 152 1.80 1.88 -26.84
C ALA A 152 1.83 0.85 -25.69
N ARG A 153 2.98 0.74 -25.02
CA ARG A 153 3.13 -0.14 -23.85
C ARG A 153 2.19 0.32 -22.75
N GLU A 154 1.26 -0.55 -22.38
CA GLU A 154 0.41 -0.34 -21.22
C GLU A 154 1.23 -0.63 -19.96
N VAL A 155 1.13 0.28 -18.99
CA VAL A 155 1.83 0.14 -17.70
C VAL A 155 0.78 0.12 -16.60
N HIS A 156 0.68 -1.00 -15.91
CA HIS A 156 -0.19 -1.14 -14.75
C HIS A 156 0.64 -1.10 -13.47
N LYS A 157 0.19 -0.33 -12.49
CA LYS A 157 0.91 -0.13 -11.23
C LYS A 157 0.03 -0.56 -10.08
N TYR A 158 0.61 -1.34 -9.19
CA TYR A 158 -0.05 -1.92 -8.04
C TYR A 158 0.69 -1.52 -6.78
N GLU A 159 -0.07 -1.22 -5.73
CA GLU A 159 0.45 -0.93 -4.40
C GLU A 159 -0.34 -1.74 -3.37
N GLY A 160 0.33 -2.12 -2.29
CA GLY A 160 -0.26 -3.02 -1.32
C GLY A 160 0.52 -3.12 -0.02
N LEU A 161 0.07 -4.05 0.81
CA LEU A 161 0.67 -4.37 2.10
C LEU A 161 1.08 -5.83 2.14
N VAL A 162 2.11 -6.10 2.95
CA VAL A 162 2.63 -7.44 3.19
C VAL A 162 2.53 -7.78 4.67
N PHE A 163 2.06 -8.98 4.99
CA PHE A 163 1.95 -9.49 6.35
C PHE A 163 2.58 -10.87 6.45
N PHE A 164 3.27 -11.15 7.56
CA PHE A 164 3.70 -12.49 7.92
C PHE A 164 2.78 -13.05 9.00
N LEU A 165 1.75 -13.78 8.58
CA LEU A 165 0.68 -14.29 9.44
C LEU A 165 0.40 -15.74 9.08
N GLY A 166 0.22 -16.59 10.11
CA GLY A 166 0.00 -18.03 9.90
C GLY A 166 1.16 -18.72 9.19
N GLU A 167 2.40 -18.30 9.49
CA GLU A 167 3.63 -18.83 8.87
C GLU A 167 3.66 -18.71 7.33
N ARG A 168 2.96 -17.71 6.80
CA ARG A 168 2.92 -17.38 5.36
C ARG A 168 3.11 -15.89 5.14
N ILE A 169 3.71 -15.56 4.01
CA ILE A 169 3.82 -14.18 3.53
C ILE A 169 2.57 -13.89 2.72
N ASN A 170 1.74 -12.97 3.21
CA ASN A 170 0.48 -12.56 2.60
C ASN A 170 0.66 -11.19 1.98
N VAL A 171 0.39 -11.06 0.67
CA VAL A 171 0.39 -9.78 -0.04
C VAL A 171 -1.03 -9.47 -0.47
N VAL A 172 -1.50 -8.26 -0.20
CA VAL A 172 -2.77 -7.74 -0.73
C VAL A 172 -2.46 -6.43 -1.44
N GLU A 173 -2.77 -6.36 -2.73
CA GLU A 173 -2.51 -5.18 -3.56
C GLU A 173 -3.74 -4.77 -4.38
N ASN A 174 -3.81 -3.50 -4.74
CA ASN A 174 -4.78 -2.97 -5.68
C ASN A 174 -4.09 -2.23 -6.84
N GLU A 175 -4.74 -2.22 -8.01
CA GLU A 175 -4.31 -1.38 -9.12
C GLU A 175 -4.51 0.10 -8.75
N THR A 176 -3.53 0.96 -9.01
CA THR A 176 -3.48 2.32 -8.44
C THR A 176 -4.22 3.38 -9.24
N THR A 177 -4.46 3.17 -10.53
CA THR A 177 -5.06 4.17 -11.43
C THR A 177 -6.58 4.23 -11.24
N LEU A 178 -7.24 3.07 -11.29
CA LEU A 178 -8.68 2.92 -11.19
C LEU A 178 -9.11 2.31 -9.85
N SER A 179 -8.20 1.68 -9.11
CA SER A 179 -8.52 0.97 -7.84
C SER A 179 -9.68 0.00 -7.99
N SER A 180 -9.80 -0.61 -9.18
CA SER A 180 -10.93 -1.43 -9.59
C SER A 180 -10.65 -2.93 -9.54
N SER A 181 -9.46 -3.33 -9.09
CA SER A 181 -9.06 -4.72 -8.91
C SER A 181 -8.21 -4.88 -7.66
N ILE A 182 -8.38 -6.04 -7.01
CA ILE A 182 -7.58 -6.50 -5.88
C ILE A 182 -6.94 -7.81 -6.30
N THR A 183 -5.68 -7.98 -5.93
CA THR A 183 -4.95 -9.24 -6.06
C THR A 183 -4.40 -9.63 -4.70
N GLN A 184 -4.52 -10.91 -4.36
CA GLN A 184 -3.96 -11.47 -3.14
C GLN A 184 -2.95 -12.56 -3.48
N MET A 185 -1.83 -12.60 -2.76
CA MET A 185 -0.86 -13.68 -2.83
C MET A 185 -0.61 -14.26 -1.44
N ILE A 186 -0.46 -15.57 -1.37
CA ILE A 186 -0.04 -16.30 -0.17
C ILE A 186 1.18 -17.11 -0.56
N LEU A 187 2.33 -16.81 0.05
CA LEU A 187 3.62 -17.37 -0.30
C LEU A 187 4.23 -18.14 0.87
N TYR A 188 4.95 -19.21 0.55
CA TYR A 188 5.81 -19.89 1.50
C TYR A 188 7.01 -18.99 1.85
N PRO A 189 7.38 -18.88 3.13
CA PRO A 189 8.69 -18.37 3.52
C PRO A 189 9.81 -19.31 3.07
N THR A 190 11.05 -18.84 3.11
CA THR A 190 12.24 -19.71 2.99
C THR A 190 13.02 -19.72 4.29
N TYR A 191 13.49 -20.90 4.68
CA TYR A 191 14.32 -21.11 5.87
C TYR A 191 15.81 -21.29 5.53
N SER A 192 16.15 -21.32 4.24
CA SER A 192 17.53 -21.36 3.75
C SER A 192 18.28 -20.07 4.08
N ALA A 193 19.63 -20.06 4.00
CA ALA A 193 20.47 -18.88 4.26
C ALA A 193 20.35 -17.78 3.17
N GLY A 194 19.98 -18.13 1.95
CA GLY A 194 19.64 -17.20 0.87
C GLY A 194 18.14 -17.18 0.57
N ILE A 195 17.69 -16.17 -0.19
CA ILE A 195 16.39 -16.19 -0.84
C ILE A 195 16.65 -16.32 -2.34
N ASP A 196 16.29 -17.45 -2.91
CA ASP A 196 16.32 -17.63 -4.37
C ASP A 196 14.98 -17.19 -4.95
N TYR A 197 13.89 -17.75 -4.43
CA TYR A 197 12.53 -17.39 -4.81
C TYR A 197 11.54 -17.65 -3.67
N LEU A 198 10.34 -17.08 -3.81
CA LEU A 198 9.17 -17.41 -3.01
C LEU A 198 8.11 -18.00 -3.94
N LEU A 199 7.49 -19.09 -3.52
CA LEU A 199 6.43 -19.77 -4.28
C LEU A 199 5.13 -19.67 -3.51
N GLY A 200 4.01 -19.61 -4.23
CA GLY A 200 2.71 -19.70 -3.60
C GLY A 200 1.57 -19.64 -4.60
N VAL A 201 0.40 -19.28 -4.07
CA VAL A 201 -0.82 -19.07 -4.85
C VAL A 201 -1.17 -17.60 -4.88
N GLN A 202 -1.71 -17.16 -6.01
CA GLN A 202 -2.35 -15.86 -6.11
C GLN A 202 -3.78 -16.00 -6.60
N THR A 203 -4.60 -15.02 -6.25
CA THR A 203 -5.96 -14.86 -6.76
C THR A 203 -6.17 -13.43 -7.22
N GLY A 204 -6.94 -13.27 -8.28
CA GLY A 204 -7.28 -11.97 -8.84
C GLY A 204 -8.34 -12.07 -9.92
N GLY A 205 -8.83 -10.92 -10.36
CA GLY A 205 -9.73 -10.82 -11.50
C GLY A 205 -9.07 -10.02 -12.62
N PRO A 206 -8.89 -10.56 -13.84
CA PRO A 206 -8.41 -9.77 -14.95
C PRO A 206 -9.39 -8.62 -15.25
N LEU A 207 -8.87 -7.43 -15.56
CA LEU A 207 -9.70 -6.32 -16.02
C LEU A 207 -10.31 -6.60 -17.41
N ARG A 208 -9.72 -7.54 -18.15
CA ARG A 208 -10.14 -8.02 -19.48
C ARG A 208 -10.76 -9.42 -19.36
N LEU A 209 -11.46 -9.91 -20.38
CA LEU A 209 -12.12 -11.24 -20.39
C LEU A 209 -13.22 -11.46 -19.33
N GLY A 210 -14.05 -10.45 -19.09
CA GLY A 210 -15.28 -10.62 -18.29
C GLY A 210 -15.07 -10.73 -16.78
N ARG A 211 -13.88 -10.36 -16.26
CA ARG A 211 -13.58 -10.27 -14.82
C ARG A 211 -13.83 -11.57 -14.05
N LYS A 212 -13.67 -12.71 -14.71
CA LYS A 212 -13.80 -14.03 -14.07
C LYS A 212 -12.78 -14.15 -12.93
N PRO A 213 -13.19 -14.50 -11.70
CA PRO A 213 -12.24 -14.81 -10.65
C PRO A 213 -11.30 -15.92 -11.09
N ALA A 214 -10.01 -15.74 -10.85
CA ALA A 214 -8.98 -16.69 -11.26
C ALA A 214 -7.95 -16.90 -10.14
N ALA A 215 -7.32 -18.07 -10.16
CA ALA A 215 -6.20 -18.42 -9.32
C ALA A 215 -5.05 -18.96 -10.18
N SER A 216 -3.82 -18.76 -9.72
CA SER A 216 -2.63 -19.38 -10.32
C SER A 216 -1.53 -19.56 -9.30
N ARG A 217 -0.57 -20.43 -9.61
CA ARG A 217 0.75 -20.41 -8.99
C ARG A 217 1.42 -19.08 -9.30
N VAL A 218 2.18 -18.60 -8.34
CA VAL A 218 3.00 -17.39 -8.47
C VAL A 218 4.39 -17.66 -7.92
N VAL A 219 5.39 -17.19 -8.65
CA VAL A 219 6.80 -17.23 -8.22
C VAL A 219 7.31 -15.81 -8.11
N LEU A 220 7.92 -15.48 -6.99
CA LEU A 220 8.72 -14.27 -6.80
C LEU A 220 10.20 -14.66 -6.83
N ASP A 221 10.86 -14.44 -7.95
CA ASP A 221 12.29 -14.66 -8.14
C ASP A 221 13.07 -13.48 -7.54
N TYR A 222 13.91 -13.72 -6.54
CA TYR A 222 14.55 -12.67 -5.75
C TYR A 222 15.75 -12.07 -6.48
N LEU A 223 15.76 -10.73 -6.60
CA LEU A 223 16.80 -9.99 -7.31
C LEU A 223 17.76 -9.28 -6.34
N GLY A 224 17.52 -9.35 -5.04
CA GLY A 224 18.29 -8.64 -4.03
C GLY A 224 17.79 -7.21 -3.77
N GLN A 225 18.56 -6.47 -2.97
CA GLN A 225 18.19 -5.10 -2.53
C GLN A 225 18.71 -4.00 -3.47
N ASN A 226 19.81 -4.28 -4.18
CA ASN A 226 20.54 -3.32 -5.00
C ASN A 226 20.32 -3.60 -6.49
N VAL A 227 19.10 -3.34 -6.96
CA VAL A 227 18.70 -3.59 -8.35
C VAL A 227 18.44 -2.27 -9.06
N ASP A 228 18.93 -2.13 -10.29
CA ASP A 228 18.52 -1.03 -11.18
C ASP A 228 17.07 -1.29 -11.66
N PRO A 229 16.09 -0.52 -11.18
CA PRO A 229 14.68 -0.78 -11.51
C PRO A 229 14.38 -0.57 -12.99
N ARG A 230 15.11 0.31 -13.68
CA ARG A 230 14.87 0.59 -15.10
C ARG A 230 15.27 -0.60 -15.95
N ARG A 231 16.44 -1.18 -15.67
CA ARG A 231 16.93 -2.40 -16.34
C ARG A 231 16.05 -3.60 -16.03
N ALA A 232 15.61 -3.77 -14.78
CA ALA A 232 14.70 -4.85 -14.42
C ALA A 232 13.34 -4.70 -15.12
N MET A 233 12.72 -3.52 -15.06
CA MET A 233 11.44 -3.27 -15.73
C MET A 233 11.51 -3.35 -17.27
N ALA A 234 12.68 -3.16 -17.88
CA ALA A 234 12.84 -3.35 -19.33
C ALA A 234 12.66 -4.81 -19.76
N GLN A 235 12.84 -5.75 -18.82
CA GLN A 235 12.66 -7.17 -19.04
C GLN A 235 11.20 -7.61 -18.81
N CYS A 236 10.37 -6.80 -18.13
CA CYS A 236 8.98 -7.14 -17.87
C CYS A 236 8.13 -7.19 -19.15
N GLY A 237 7.14 -8.08 -19.17
CA GLY A 237 6.32 -8.35 -20.35
C GLY A 237 5.53 -9.65 -20.25
N LEU A 238 4.67 -9.88 -21.24
CA LEU A 238 4.13 -11.19 -21.54
C LEU A 238 5.18 -12.02 -22.29
N LEU A 239 5.40 -13.24 -21.80
CA LEU A 239 6.38 -14.18 -22.31
C LEU A 239 5.71 -15.53 -22.54
N LYS A 240 6.17 -16.28 -23.54
CA LYS A 240 5.81 -17.69 -23.67
C LYS A 240 6.65 -18.55 -22.73
N PRO A 241 6.19 -19.75 -22.33
CA PRO A 241 6.92 -20.63 -21.43
C PRO A 241 8.35 -20.99 -21.87
N ASP A 242 8.60 -21.05 -23.18
CA ASP A 242 9.91 -21.32 -23.79
C ASP A 242 10.87 -20.11 -23.78
N GLN A 243 10.38 -18.93 -23.38
CA GLN A 243 11.16 -17.68 -23.34
C GLN A 243 11.67 -17.32 -21.93
N ILE A 244 11.41 -18.17 -20.93
CA ILE A 244 11.86 -17.96 -19.54
C ILE A 244 12.70 -19.16 -19.06
N ASP A 245 13.37 -18.99 -17.93
CA ASP A 245 14.10 -20.07 -17.27
C ASP A 245 13.19 -21.31 -17.09
N PRO A 246 13.58 -22.51 -17.57
CA PRO A 246 12.79 -23.73 -17.45
C PRO A 246 12.36 -24.05 -16.02
N ARG A 247 13.20 -23.74 -15.02
CA ARG A 247 12.87 -23.90 -13.59
C ARG A 247 11.67 -23.03 -13.21
N ILE A 248 11.67 -21.76 -13.63
CA ILE A 248 10.57 -20.83 -13.36
C ILE A 248 9.31 -21.29 -14.10
N ALA A 249 9.42 -21.70 -15.37
CA ALA A 249 8.30 -22.23 -16.15
C ALA A 249 7.64 -23.43 -15.46
N GLN A 250 8.43 -24.34 -14.90
CA GLN A 250 7.92 -25.48 -14.13
C GLN A 250 7.21 -25.04 -12.85
N LEU A 251 7.81 -24.10 -12.09
CA LEU A 251 7.25 -23.63 -10.82
C LEU A 251 5.90 -22.90 -10.96
N VAL A 252 5.68 -22.20 -12.08
CA VAL A 252 4.41 -21.48 -12.33
C VAL A 252 3.33 -22.32 -13.04
N ARG A 253 3.61 -23.60 -13.32
CA ARG A 253 2.67 -24.47 -14.05
C ARG A 253 1.43 -24.75 -13.20
N ASN A 254 0.26 -24.37 -13.71
CA ASN A 254 -1.03 -24.52 -13.03
C ASN A 254 -1.64 -25.92 -13.22
N GLU A 255 -0.94 -26.95 -12.78
CA GLU A 255 -1.44 -28.33 -12.86
C GLU A 255 -2.00 -28.80 -11.52
N MET A 256 -3.20 -29.38 -11.59
CA MET A 256 -3.81 -30.11 -10.48
C MET A 256 -3.66 -31.61 -10.74
N PRO A 257 -3.22 -32.40 -9.74
CA PRO A 257 -3.22 -33.85 -9.85
C PRO A 257 -4.62 -34.39 -10.18
N PRO A 258 -4.74 -35.48 -10.96
CA PRO A 258 -6.02 -36.14 -11.17
C PRO A 258 -6.69 -36.49 -9.83
N GLY A 259 -7.96 -36.11 -9.67
CA GLY A 259 -8.72 -36.34 -8.43
C GLY A 259 -8.52 -35.27 -7.34
N ALA A 260 -7.70 -34.24 -7.56
CA ALA A 260 -7.60 -33.11 -6.65
C ALA A 260 -8.85 -32.23 -6.71
N TRP A 261 -9.37 -31.84 -5.54
CA TRP A 261 -10.55 -30.98 -5.40
C TRP A 261 -10.19 -29.53 -5.07
N THR A 262 -8.93 -29.27 -4.72
CA THR A 262 -8.44 -27.95 -4.28
C THR A 262 -7.16 -27.61 -5.02
N PHE A 263 -7.03 -26.36 -5.46
CA PHE A 263 -5.82 -25.87 -6.13
C PHE A 263 -4.76 -25.53 -5.09
N GLU A 264 -3.86 -26.47 -4.85
CA GLU A 264 -2.79 -26.35 -3.86
C GLU A 264 -1.43 -26.18 -4.54
N VAL A 265 -0.54 -25.50 -3.83
CA VAL A 265 0.84 -25.28 -4.27
C VAL A 265 1.75 -25.93 -3.25
N GLU A 266 2.52 -26.91 -3.70
CA GLU A 266 3.53 -27.58 -2.90
C GLU A 266 4.88 -26.90 -3.11
N GLN A 267 5.63 -26.73 -2.03
CA GLN A 267 7.02 -26.32 -2.12
C GLN A 267 7.84 -27.55 -2.53
N LEU A 268 8.39 -27.52 -3.74
CA LEU A 268 9.31 -28.54 -4.25
C LEU A 268 10.59 -28.62 -3.41
#